data_AF-A0A1F9HWH3-F1
#
_entry.id   AF-A0A1F9HWH3-F1
#
_cell.length_a   1.000
_cell.length_b   1.000
_cell.length_c   1.000
_cell.angle_alpha   90.00
_cell.angle_beta   90.00
_cell.angle_gamma   90.00
#
_symmetry.space_group_name_H-M   'P 1'
#
loop_
_entity.id
_entity.type
_entity.pdbx_description
1 polymer ?
#
loop_
_entity_poly.entity_id
_entity_poly.type
_entity_poly.pdbx_seq_one_letter_code
_entity_poly.pdbx_strand_id
1 'polypeptide(L)' 'MARAKRGTKARQRRKKVLNLAEGYYGGRHRLFRTAKEAVDRGLVYAYRDRKNNKRNFRQLWQIRIGAAVRELGL' A
#
# COMPACT_ATOMS: atom_id res chain seq x y z
N MET A 1 -9.96 30.13 -31.59
CA MET A 1 -9.57 28.85 -30.95
C MET A 1 -10.71 28.32 -30.10
N ALA A 2 -11.02 27.01 -30.16
CA ALA A 2 -12.13 26.42 -29.41
C ALA A 2 -11.74 26.08 -27.96
N ARG A 3 -12.60 26.38 -26.98
CA ARG A 3 -12.36 26.12 -25.56
C ARG A 3 -12.66 24.66 -25.20
N ALA A 4 -11.63 23.88 -24.84
CA ALA A 4 -11.81 22.53 -24.34
C ALA A 4 -12.38 22.52 -22.91
N LYS A 5 -13.61 22.01 -22.73
CA LYS A 5 -14.23 21.81 -21.40
C LYS A 5 -13.69 20.55 -20.73
N ARG A 6 -13.53 20.60 -19.40
CA ARG A 6 -12.99 19.49 -18.58
C ARG A 6 -13.88 18.23 -18.52
N GLY A 7 -15.17 18.36 -18.85
CA GLY A 7 -16.12 17.26 -19.03
C GLY A 7 -16.11 16.19 -17.94
N THR A 8 -16.33 14.94 -18.35
CA THR A 8 -16.40 13.76 -17.47
C THR A 8 -15.04 13.26 -16.98
N LYS A 9 -13.93 13.69 -17.62
CA LYS A 9 -12.56 13.25 -17.30
C LYS A 9 -12.18 13.52 -15.84
N ALA A 10 -12.62 14.65 -15.29
CA ALA A 10 -12.37 14.98 -13.89
C ALA A 10 -13.09 14.04 -12.90
N ARG A 11 -14.28 13.53 -13.26
CA ARG A 11 -15.02 12.55 -12.46
C ARG A 11 -14.38 11.16 -12.56
N GLN A 12 -14.00 10.74 -13.77
CA GLN A 12 -13.31 9.46 -14.01
C GLN A 12 -11.99 9.36 -13.22
N ARG A 13 -11.18 10.42 -13.22
CA ARG A 13 -9.93 10.46 -12.44
C ARG A 13 -10.19 10.32 -10.94
N ARG A 14 -11.23 10.98 -10.41
CA ARG A 14 -11.60 10.86 -8.99
C ARG A 14 -12.05 9.44 -8.65
N LYS A 15 -12.88 8.82 -9.51
CA LYS A 15 -13.34 7.44 -9.33
C LYS A 15 -12.16 6.46 -9.28
N LYS A 16 -11.15 6.61 -10.14
CA LYS A 16 -9.95 5.75 -10.12
C LYS A 16 -9.24 5.76 -8.75
N VAL A 17 -9.09 6.93 -8.12
CA VAL A 17 -8.44 7.04 -6.81
C VAL A 17 -9.35 6.49 -5.69
N LEU A 18 -10.65 6.73 -5.75
CA LEU A 18 -11.59 6.20 -4.75
C LEU A 18 -11.66 4.67 -4.81
N ASN A 19 -11.62 4.07 -6.00
CA ASN A 19 -11.55 2.62 -6.16
C ASN A 19 -10.27 2.03 -5.52
N LEU A 20 -9.14 2.74 -5.60
CA LEU A 20 -7.90 2.33 -4.92
C LEU A 20 -7.94 2.52 -3.40
N ALA A 21 -8.84 3.36 -2.90
CA ALA A 21 -9.02 3.66 -1.49
C ALA A 21 -10.14 2.82 -0.83
N GLU A 22 -10.68 1.83 -1.55
CA GLU A 22 -11.69 0.92 -1.01
C GLU A 22 -11.16 0.19 0.23
N GLY A 23 -12.03 0.02 1.24
CA GLY A 23 -11.66 -0.57 2.53
C GLY A 23 -10.95 0.38 3.50
N TYR A 24 -10.61 1.61 3.11
CA TYR A 24 -9.99 2.57 4.04
C TYR A 24 -10.99 3.09 5.08
N TYR A 25 -10.51 3.23 6.32
CA TYR A 25 -11.35 3.65 7.45
C TYR A 25 -11.87 5.09 7.34
N GLY A 26 -13.11 5.31 7.78
CA GLY A 26 -13.74 6.63 7.90
C GLY A 26 -13.81 7.39 6.57
N GLY A 27 -13.44 8.68 6.57
CA GLY A 27 -13.48 9.54 5.38
C GLY A 27 -12.47 9.17 4.29
N ARG A 28 -11.52 8.26 4.55
CA ARG A 28 -10.43 7.93 3.62
C ARG A 28 -10.85 7.14 2.39
N HIS A 29 -12.03 6.52 2.37
CA HIS A 29 -12.60 5.92 1.15
C HIS A 29 -13.68 6.79 0.48
N ARG A 30 -14.13 7.88 1.12
CA ARG A 30 -15.26 8.72 0.66
C ARG A 30 -14.81 10.08 0.12
N LEU A 31 -13.92 10.76 0.84
CA LEU A 31 -13.48 12.11 0.52
C LEU A 31 -12.26 12.05 -0.39
N PHE A 32 -12.37 12.58 -1.61
CA PHE A 32 -11.29 12.47 -2.61
C PHE A 32 -9.94 13.02 -2.14
N ARG A 33 -9.91 14.14 -1.41
CA ARG A 33 -8.66 14.75 -0.92
C ARG A 33 -7.94 13.82 0.05
N THR A 34 -8.68 13.35 1.06
CA THR A 34 -8.18 12.44 2.09
C THR A 34 -7.83 11.06 1.50
N ALA A 35 -8.65 10.57 0.56
CA ALA A 35 -8.42 9.31 -0.14
C ALA A 35 -7.12 9.34 -0.94
N LYS A 36 -6.88 10.43 -1.68
CA LYS A 36 -5.65 10.62 -2.44
C LYS A 36 -4.42 10.55 -1.53
N GLU A 37 -4.42 11.31 -0.44
CA GLU A 37 -3.31 11.32 0.53
C GLU A 37 -3.07 9.93 1.14
N ALA A 38 -4.15 9.20 1.47
CA ALA A 38 -4.05 7.87 2.02
C ALA A 38 -3.51 6.85 1.00
N VAL A 39 -3.96 6.92 -0.26
CA VAL A 39 -3.47 6.04 -1.35
C VAL A 39 -2.01 6.31 -1.63
N ASP A 40 -1.60 7.57 -1.74
CA ASP A 40 -0.21 7.95 -2.01
C ASP A 40 0.72 7.42 -0.90
N ARG A 41 0.34 7.56 0.38
CA ARG A 41 1.09 6.99 1.52
C ARG A 41 1.13 5.46 1.48
N GLY A 42 0.00 4.83 1.17
CA GLY A 42 -0.10 3.38 1.06
C GLY A 42 0.84 2.80 -0.01
N LEU A 43 0.96 3.47 -1.15
CA LEU A 43 1.87 3.07 -2.22
C LEU A 43 3.35 3.19 -1.84
N VAL A 44 3.72 4.23 -1.10
CA VAL A 44 5.08 4.41 -0.57
C VAL A 44 5.43 3.28 0.41
N TYR A 45 4.52 2.95 1.34
CA TYR A 45 4.72 1.83 2.26
C TYR A 45 4.77 0.50 1.54
N ALA A 46 3.90 0.25 0.55
CA ALA A 46 3.96 -0.97 -0.25
C ALA A 46 5.33 -1.17 -0.91
N TYR A 47 5.93 -0.11 -1.47
CA TYR A 47 7.28 -0.19 -2.05
C TYR A 47 8.34 -0.52 -1.00
N ARG A 48 8.33 0.18 0.14
CA ARG A 48 9.26 -0.06 1.26
C ARG A 48 9.12 -1.49 1.78
N ASP A 49 7.89 -1.92 2.00
CA ASP A 49 7.60 -3.18 2.69
C ASP A 49 7.85 -4.39 1.81
N ARG A 50 7.81 -4.28 0.48
CA ARG A 50 8.34 -5.34 -0.41
C ARG A 50 9.83 -5.63 -0.16
N LYS A 51 10.62 -4.62 0.21
CA LYS A 51 12.05 -4.82 0.57
C LYS A 51 12.19 -5.35 1.99
N ASN A 52 11.40 -4.84 2.94
CA ASN A 52 11.41 -5.30 4.33
C ASN A 52 10.95 -6.75 4.45
N ASN A 53 9.93 -7.18 3.69
CA ASN A 53 9.39 -8.53 3.74
C ASN A 53 10.48 -9.59 3.47
N LYS A 54 11.40 -9.32 2.53
CA LYS A 54 12.56 -10.19 2.27
C LYS A 54 13.46 -10.37 3.49
N ARG A 55 13.64 -9.29 4.28
CA ARG A 55 14.42 -9.31 5.53
C ARG A 55 13.66 -10.03 6.64
N ASN A 56 12.36 -9.78 6.77
CA ASN A 56 11.50 -10.42 7.76
C ASN A 56 11.48 -11.94 7.58
N PHE A 57 11.34 -12.43 6.34
CA PHE A 57 11.40 -13.87 6.06
C PHE A 57 12.77 -14.47 6.35
N ARG A 58 13.86 -13.79 5.98
CA ARG A 58 15.21 -14.24 6.33
C ARG A 58 15.40 -14.33 7.84
N GLN A 59 14.95 -13.33 8.59
CA GLN A 59 15.01 -13.33 10.05
C GLN A 59 14.19 -14.48 10.64
N LEU A 60 12.99 -14.73 10.12
CA LEU A 60 12.16 -15.87 10.52
C LEU A 60 12.87 -17.21 10.25
N TRP A 61 13.52 -17.36 9.10
CA TRP A 61 14.28 -18.57 8.79
C TRP A 61 15.48 -18.75 9.72
N GLN A 62 16.22 -17.67 10.02
CA GLN A 62 17.31 -17.72 10.99
C GLN A 62 16.83 -18.15 12.37
N ILE A 63 15.68 -17.64 12.84
CA ILE A 63 15.09 -18.04 14.13
C ILE A 63 14.70 -19.52 14.11
N ARG A 64 14.03 -19.99 13.04
CA ARG A 64 13.61 -21.40 12.92
C ARG A 64 14.79 -22.36 12.86
N ILE A 65 15.81 -22.03 12.06
CA ILE A 65 17.05 -22.82 11.97
C ILE A 65 17.77 -22.81 13.32
N GLY A 66 17.94 -21.64 13.93
CA GLY A 66 18.60 -21.51 15.22
C GLY A 66 17.88 -22.26 16.35
N ALA A 67 16.56 -22.35 16.31
CA ALA A 67 15.80 -23.16 17.27
C ALA A 67 16.07 -24.65 17.07
N ALA A 68 16.04 -25.14 15.82
CA ALA A 68 16.29 -26.54 15.51
C ALA A 68 17.73 -26.98 15.84
N VAL A 69 18.73 -26.11 15.63
CA VAL A 69 20.14 -26.41 15.92
C VAL A 69 20.40 -26.49 17.42
N ARG A 70 19.75 -25.65 18.23
CA ARG A 70 19.87 -25.69 19.71
C ARG A 70 19.37 -27.01 20.31
N GLU A 71 18.34 -27.62 19.74
CA GLU A 71 17.85 -28.94 20.19
C GLU A 71 18.92 -30.02 20.01
N LEU A 72 19.84 -29.83 19.06
CA LEU A 72 20.98 -30.71 18.79
C LEU A 72 22.22 -30.37 19.64
N GLY A 73 22.13 -29.40 20.55
CA GLY A 73 23.24 -28.97 21.41
C GLY A 73 24.28 -28.08 20.72
N LEU A 74 23.93 -27.48 19.59
CA LEU A 74 24.77 -26.58 18.78
C LEU A 74 24.24 -25.13 18.80
#